data_AF-A0A8S0SA48-F1
#
_entry.id   AF-A0A8S0SA48-F1
#
_cell.length_a   1.000
_cell.length_b   1.000
_cell.length_c   1.000
_cell.angle_alpha   90.00
_cell.angle_beta   90.00
_cell.angle_gamma   90.00
#
_symmetry.space_group_name_H-M   'P 1'
#
loop_
_entity.id
_entity.type
_entity.pdbx_description
1 polymer ?
#
loop_
_entity_poly.entity_id
_entity_poly.type
_entity_poly.pdbx_seq_one_letter_code
_entity_poly.pdbx_strand_id
1 'polypeptide(L)'
;MAAKAQTTALFLCLLIYISTTSDHKPRSCQPCKELVFYFRDILYNGYNYQNASYAVVGSPKWGNKTAWAQPFAFGDLVVFDDPITLDNNLHSPPIGRVQRMYVYAQ
;
A
#
# COMPACT_ATOMS: atom_id res chain seq x y z
N MET A 1 17.97 -59.97 -21.84
CA MET A 1 18.85 -58.81 -21.56
C MET A 1 18.11 -57.47 -21.63
N ALA A 2 17.13 -57.28 -22.54
CA ALA A 2 16.36 -56.04 -22.68
C ALA A 2 15.56 -55.60 -21.44
N ALA A 3 14.91 -56.55 -20.73
CA ALA A 3 14.10 -56.23 -19.54
C ALA A 3 14.93 -55.66 -18.37
N LYS A 4 16.16 -56.18 -18.15
CA LYS A 4 17.08 -55.65 -17.13
C LYS A 4 17.49 -54.22 -17.47
N ALA A 5 17.88 -53.96 -18.72
CA ALA A 5 18.25 -52.62 -19.19
C ALA A 5 17.08 -51.61 -19.06
N GLN A 6 15.85 -52.02 -19.34
CA GLN A 6 14.65 -51.19 -19.15
C GLN A 6 14.39 -50.88 -17.67
N THR A 7 14.52 -51.87 -16.77
CA THR A 7 14.37 -51.63 -15.33
C THR A 7 15.45 -50.69 -14.79
N THR A 8 16.69 -50.81 -15.26
CA THR A 8 17.79 -49.92 -14.85
C THR A 8 17.58 -48.49 -15.37
N ALA A 9 17.08 -48.34 -16.60
CA ALA A 9 16.75 -47.03 -17.17
C ALA A 9 15.60 -46.35 -16.43
N LEU A 10 14.53 -47.07 -16.10
CA LEU A 10 13.42 -46.57 -15.28
C LEU A 10 13.88 -46.15 -13.89
N PHE A 11 14.75 -46.92 -13.26
CA PHE A 11 15.32 -46.60 -11.96
C PHE A 11 16.19 -45.35 -12.01
N LEU A 12 17.02 -45.20 -13.05
CA LEU A 12 17.81 -43.98 -13.29
C LEU A 12 16.93 -42.76 -13.56
N CYS A 13 15.87 -42.88 -14.35
CA CYS A 13 14.90 -41.81 -14.56
C CYS A 13 14.21 -41.38 -13.26
N LEU A 14 13.88 -42.32 -12.38
CA LEU A 14 13.29 -42.04 -11.08
C LEU A 14 14.27 -41.28 -10.16
N LEU A 15 15.56 -41.67 -10.16
CA LEU A 15 16.60 -40.99 -9.38
C LEU A 15 16.84 -39.55 -9.85
N ILE A 16 16.79 -39.31 -11.17
CA ILE A 16 16.94 -37.96 -11.74
C ILE A 16 15.74 -37.08 -11.36
N TYR A 17 14.53 -37.62 -11.36
CA TYR A 17 13.30 -36.90 -10.98
C TYR A 17 13.31 -36.41 -9.52
N ILE A 18 13.87 -37.21 -8.60
CA ILE A 18 13.94 -36.85 -7.17
C ILE A 18 15.04 -35.80 -6.91
N SER A 19 16.06 -35.72 -7.79
CA SER A 19 17.21 -34.83 -7.62
C SER A 19 16.92 -33.36 -7.98
N THR A 20 15.76 -33.05 -8.59
CA THR A 20 15.45 -31.69 -9.09
C THR A 20 14.66 -30.82 -8.11
N THR A 21 14.36 -31.27 -6.90
CA THR A 21 13.71 -30.42 -5.89
C THR A 21 14.76 -29.64 -5.07
N SER A 22 15.41 -28.67 -5.71
CA SER A 22 16.12 -27.62 -4.97
C SER A 22 15.06 -26.70 -4.38
N ASP A 23 14.65 -26.99 -3.15
CA ASP A 23 13.68 -26.20 -2.39
C ASP A 23 14.36 -24.88 -1.98
N HIS A 24 14.57 -23.99 -2.96
CA HIS A 24 14.97 -22.62 -2.75
C HIS A 24 13.80 -21.90 -2.08
N LYS A 25 13.63 -22.13 -0.77
CA LYS A 25 12.74 -21.28 0.03
C LYS A 25 13.19 -19.85 -0.20
N PRO A 26 12.36 -18.99 -0.81
CA PRO A 26 12.71 -17.59 -0.94
C PRO A 26 13.01 -17.09 0.47
N ARG A 27 14.21 -16.57 0.66
CA ARG A 27 14.67 -16.05 1.95
C ARG A 27 13.59 -15.09 2.41
N SER A 28 12.99 -15.37 3.57
CA SER A 28 11.93 -14.52 4.13
C SER A 28 12.52 -13.12 4.34
N CYS A 29 12.23 -12.20 3.41
CA CYS A 29 12.64 -10.80 3.50
C CYS A 29 11.77 -10.14 4.56
N GLN A 30 12.18 -10.28 5.82
CA GLN A 30 11.58 -9.53 6.92
C GLN A 30 12.02 -8.06 6.84
N PRO A 31 11.14 -7.12 7.20
CA PRO A 31 11.50 -5.72 7.24
C PRO A 31 12.62 -5.51 8.27
N CYS A 32 13.65 -4.74 7.92
CA CYS A 32 14.74 -4.39 8.84
C CYS A 32 14.25 -3.47 9.98
N LYS A 33 13.17 -2.73 9.73
CA LYS A 33 12.50 -1.85 10.69
C LYS A 33 11.02 -1.78 10.34
N GLU A 34 10.19 -1.74 11.37
CA GLU A 34 8.76 -1.47 11.28
C GLU A 34 8.47 -0.11 11.92
N LEU A 35 7.67 0.69 11.24
CA LEU A 35 7.27 2.02 11.68
C LEU A 35 5.75 2.09 11.65
N VAL A 36 5.15 2.36 12.82
CA VAL A 36 3.70 2.40 12.99
C VAL A 36 3.31 3.79 13.49
N PHE A 37 2.54 4.51 12.70
CA PHE A 37 2.11 5.88 12.98
C PHE A 37 0.66 6.07 12.56
N TYR A 38 0.06 7.16 13.04
CA TYR A 38 -1.29 7.56 12.68
C TYR A 38 -1.24 8.82 11.82
N PHE A 39 -1.79 8.75 10.60
CA PHE A 39 -1.99 9.91 9.74
C PHE A 39 -3.20 10.73 10.20
N ARG A 40 -3.07 12.06 10.18
CA ARG A 40 -4.12 12.99 10.58
C ARG A 40 -4.60 13.80 9.39
N ASP A 41 -5.61 13.28 8.73
CA ASP A 41 -6.21 13.86 7.54
C ASP A 41 -7.49 14.62 7.94
N ILE A 42 -7.44 15.95 7.98
CA ILE A 42 -8.58 16.83 8.31
C ILE A 42 -8.93 17.70 7.10
N LEU A 43 -10.08 17.41 6.49
CA LEU A 43 -10.52 18.08 5.26
C LEU A 43 -10.90 19.52 5.52
N TYR A 44 -10.41 20.43 4.67
CA TYR A 44 -10.98 21.76 4.57
C TYR A 44 -12.41 21.71 4.01
N ASN A 45 -13.37 22.22 4.77
CA ASN A 45 -14.80 22.21 4.44
C ASN A 45 -15.36 23.60 4.10
N GLY A 46 -14.50 24.59 3.90
CA GLY A 46 -14.87 25.99 3.67
C GLY A 46 -14.81 26.87 4.93
N TYR A 47 -14.85 26.28 6.13
CA TYR A 47 -15.00 27.04 7.38
C TYR A 47 -13.94 26.71 8.44
N ASN A 48 -13.20 25.60 8.30
CA ASN A 48 -12.25 25.10 9.29
C ASN A 48 -10.78 25.33 8.92
N TYR A 49 -10.44 26.51 8.37
CA TYR A 49 -9.07 26.77 7.86
C TYR A 49 -7.97 26.53 8.91
N GLN A 50 -8.26 26.82 10.19
CA GLN A 50 -7.29 26.68 11.29
C GLN A 50 -6.99 25.23 11.65
N ASN A 51 -7.87 24.29 11.27
CA ASN A 51 -7.81 22.89 11.67
C ASN A 51 -7.57 21.95 10.49
N ALA A 52 -7.79 22.41 9.26
CA ALA A 52 -7.62 21.59 8.08
C ALA A 52 -6.13 21.30 7.80
N SER A 53 -5.83 20.05 7.46
CA SER A 53 -4.51 19.60 7.03
C SER A 53 -4.46 19.30 5.52
N TYR A 54 -5.62 19.19 4.88
CA TYR A 54 -5.73 19.01 3.43
C TYR A 54 -6.90 19.76 2.81
N ALA A 55 -6.83 19.93 1.49
CA ALA A 55 -7.88 20.54 0.71
C ALA A 55 -8.01 19.89 -0.67
N VAL A 56 -9.23 19.90 -1.21
CA VAL A 56 -9.48 19.64 -2.62
C VAL A 56 -9.04 20.88 -3.40
N VAL A 57 -8.11 20.70 -4.34
CA VAL A 57 -7.57 21.79 -5.17
C VAL A 57 -8.05 21.71 -6.62
N GLY A 58 -8.66 20.59 -7.01
CA GLY A 58 -9.27 20.40 -8.31
C GLY A 58 -10.36 19.34 -8.25
N SER A 59 -11.41 19.51 -9.05
CA SER A 59 -12.54 18.57 -9.14
C SER A 59 -13.07 18.58 -10.57
N PRO A 60 -13.75 17.49 -11.02
CA PRO A 60 -14.50 17.51 -12.25
C PRO A 60 -15.55 18.61 -12.27
N LYS A 61 -16.04 18.97 -13.46
CA LYS A 61 -17.02 20.07 -13.63
C LYS A 61 -18.29 19.89 -12.78
N TRP A 62 -18.67 18.65 -12.48
CA TRP A 62 -19.84 18.31 -11.68
C TRP A 62 -19.56 18.25 -10.17
N GLY A 63 -18.30 18.25 -9.75
CA GLY A 63 -17.89 18.11 -8.35
C GLY A 63 -17.85 19.43 -7.56
N ASN A 64 -17.88 19.33 -6.24
CA ASN A 64 -17.70 20.46 -5.34
C ASN A 64 -16.18 20.70 -5.14
N LYS A 65 -15.73 21.93 -5.36
CA LYS A 65 -14.30 22.29 -5.25
C LYS A 65 -13.88 22.74 -3.85
N THR A 66 -14.84 23.02 -2.98
CA THR A 66 -14.58 23.55 -1.62
C THR A 66 -14.56 22.45 -0.57
N ALA A 67 -15.31 21.37 -0.80
CA ALA A 67 -15.39 20.20 0.06
C ALA A 67 -15.48 18.96 -0.82
N TRP A 68 -15.19 17.80 -0.24
CA TRP A 68 -15.32 16.48 -0.86
C TRP A 68 -16.55 16.37 -1.78
N ALA A 69 -16.35 16.01 -3.05
CA ALA A 69 -17.46 15.85 -3.98
C ALA A 69 -18.38 14.69 -3.58
N GLN A 70 -19.68 14.97 -3.47
CA GLN A 70 -20.71 14.00 -3.11
C GLN A 70 -21.62 13.74 -4.33
N PRO A 71 -22.11 12.51 -4.55
CA PRO A 71 -21.91 11.29 -3.75
C PRO A 71 -20.60 10.54 -4.02
N PHE A 72 -19.83 10.96 -5.04
CA PHE A 72 -18.57 10.33 -5.42
C PHE A 72 -17.47 11.40 -5.50
N ALA A 73 -16.28 11.07 -5.00
CA ALA A 73 -15.10 11.95 -5.09
C ALA A 73 -14.29 11.73 -6.36
N PHE A 74 -14.72 10.87 -7.29
CA PHE A 74 -13.94 10.54 -8.49
C PHE A 74 -13.44 11.81 -9.21
N GLY A 75 -12.13 11.88 -9.45
CA GLY A 75 -11.46 12.99 -10.09
C GLY A 75 -11.11 14.17 -9.19
N ASP A 76 -11.48 14.16 -7.91
CA ASP A 76 -11.01 15.16 -6.96
C ASP A 76 -9.49 15.00 -6.75
N LEU A 77 -8.76 16.10 -6.98
CA LEU A 77 -7.34 16.26 -6.70
C LEU A 77 -7.19 16.89 -5.33
N VAL A 78 -6.52 16.17 -4.44
CA VAL A 78 -6.29 16.57 -3.05
C VAL A 78 -4.82 16.91 -2.86
N VAL A 79 -4.55 17.97 -2.11
CA VAL A 79 -3.22 18.32 -1.59
C VAL A 79 -3.29 18.33 -0.06
N PHE A 80 -2.32 17.68 0.59
CA PHE A 80 -2.31 17.50 2.04
C PHE A 80 -0.91 17.68 2.63
N ASP A 81 -0.88 18.20 3.85
CA ASP A 81 0.28 18.35 4.72
C ASP A 81 -0.12 17.84 6.11
N ASP A 82 -0.22 16.52 6.25
CA ASP A 82 -0.81 15.87 7.40
C ASP A 82 0.22 15.58 8.49
N PRO A 83 -0.03 15.94 9.76
CA PRO A 83 0.82 15.49 10.85
C PRO A 83 0.72 13.97 11.05
N ILE A 84 1.84 13.35 11.46
CA ILE A 84 1.87 11.96 11.94
C ILE A 84 2.13 11.91 13.44
N THR A 85 1.41 11.05 14.14
CA THR A 85 1.50 10.86 15.60
C THR A 85 1.80 9.39 15.96
N LEU A 86 2.31 9.17 17.17
CA LEU A 86 2.60 7.83 17.71
C LEU A 86 1.36 7.12 18.29
N ASP A 87 0.27 7.84 18.51
CA ASP A 87 -0.98 7.33 19.07
C ASP A 87 -2.18 7.77 18.22
N ASN A 88 -3.39 7.38 18.64
CA ASN A 88 -4.65 7.76 17.99
C ASN A 88 -5.30 9.05 18.56
N ASN A 89 -4.57 9.90 19.28
CA ASN A 89 -5.09 11.19 19.75
C ASN A 89 -4.79 12.33 18.73
N LEU A 90 -5.82 13.11 18.38
CA LEU A 90 -5.71 14.24 17.43
C LEU A 90 -4.84 15.39 17.97
N HIS A 91 -4.70 15.51 19.28
CA HIS A 91 -3.93 16.59 19.92
C HIS A 91 -2.51 16.19 20.30
N SER A 92 -2.08 14.97 19.99
CA SER A 92 -0.73 14.52 20.27
C SER A 92 0.30 15.28 19.44
N PRO A 93 1.49 15.55 19.98
CA PRO A 93 2.52 16.29 19.27
C PRO A 93 2.95 15.51 18.01
N PRO A 94 3.05 16.17 16.84
CA PRO A 94 3.47 15.50 15.62
C PRO A 94 4.95 15.12 15.70
N ILE A 95 5.27 13.91 15.24
CA ILE A 95 6.65 13.43 15.09
C ILE A 95 7.19 13.62 13.66
N GLY A 96 6.34 14.10 12.76
CA GLY A 96 6.64 14.34 11.36
C GLY A 96 5.40 14.79 10.61
N ARG A 97 5.53 14.97 9.29
CA ARG A 97 4.45 15.36 8.39
C ARG A 97 4.51 14.56 7.10
N VAL A 98 3.37 14.30 6.48
CA VAL A 98 3.27 13.75 5.13
C VAL A 98 2.72 14.80 4.20
N GLN A 99 3.53 15.11 3.19
CA GLN A 99 3.24 16.11 2.18
C GLN A 99 3.13 15.41 0.84
N ARG A 100 1.93 15.43 0.26
CA ARG A 100 1.67 14.77 -1.02
C ARG A 100 0.39 15.30 -1.65
N MET A 101 0.12 14.80 -2.84
CA MET A 101 -1.15 14.93 -3.53
C MET A 101 -1.65 13.55 -3.99
N TYR A 102 -2.96 13.35 -4.05
CA TYR A 102 -3.57 12.18 -4.69
C TYR A 102 -4.83 12.58 -5.45
N VAL A 103 -5.25 11.70 -6.36
CA VAL A 103 -6.50 11.83 -7.12
C VAL A 103 -7.39 10.65 -6.77
N TYR A 104 -8.65 10.92 -6.47
CA TYR A 104 -9.65 9.87 -6.34
C TYR A 104 -9.92 9.25 -7.71
N ALA A 105 -9.76 7.93 -7.81
CA ALA A 105 -9.92 7.20 -9.07
C ALA A 105 -10.94 6.05 -8.96
N GLN A 106 -11.77 6.05 -7.92
CA GLN A 106 -12.78 5.03 -7.65
C GLN A 106 -14.12 5.35 -8.31
#